data_AF-A0A321LSB9-F1
#
_entry.id   AF-A0A321LSB9-F1
#
_cell.length_a   1.000
_cell.length_b   1.000
_cell.length_c   1.000
_cell.angle_alpha   90.00
_cell.angle_beta   90.00
_cell.angle_gamma   90.00
#
_symmetry.space_group_name_H-M   'P 1'
#
loop_
_entity.id
_entity.type
_entity.pdbx_description
1 polymer ?
#
loop_
_entity_poly.entity_id
_entity_poly.type
_entity_poly.pdbx_seq_one_letter_code
_entity_poly.pdbx_strand_id
1 'polypeptide(L)'
;MENQSDSGAPPYGAPQAPISQGEPARMGPLQRIFGVLFSPGETFADINRKPTLVSPIIVAMIMALIGTVVFSMRVKVDWEKMVRDRIRTQVEKTGGSMPGEEQIQQQVNITKMIGKLSPILVVVGTPIYYVILAGIFALALMIIQAKSTFKKIFSVVLWSGAATGIVGTIIVCASLMVRDTEGLDPSKPGAVSPTNLAAYLPTDIPKALASIAGSLDVFTIWFLILLSIGFAAVAGSKRINTSKAGTVVFGLWILWVFVKAGFAALGLGG
;
A
#
# COMPACT_ATOMS: atom_id res chain seq x y z
N MET A 1 3.01 -81.96 41.95
CA MET A 1 2.56 -80.67 42.51
C MET A 1 3.51 -79.63 41.98
N GLU A 2 3.17 -79.06 40.83
CA GLU A 2 4.03 -78.16 40.06
C GLU A 2 3.43 -76.76 40.21
N ASN A 3 4.18 -75.85 40.83
CA ASN A 3 3.76 -74.47 41.04
C ASN A 3 4.72 -73.56 40.25
N GLN A 4 4.38 -73.31 38.99
CA GLN A 4 5.00 -72.26 38.20
C GLN A 4 4.30 -70.94 38.53
N SER A 5 5.05 -70.01 39.14
CA SER A 5 4.62 -68.64 39.35
C SER A 5 4.57 -67.90 38.01
N ASP A 6 3.36 -67.67 37.51
CA ASP A 6 3.08 -66.91 36.31
C ASP A 6 3.45 -65.42 36.52
N SER A 7 4.54 -65.01 35.89
CA SER A 7 5.02 -63.63 35.88
C SER A 7 4.14 -62.80 34.93
N GLY A 8 3.11 -62.16 35.51
CA GLY A 8 2.24 -61.22 34.80
C GLY A 8 3.00 -59.96 34.37
N ALA A 9 3.66 -60.00 33.21
CA ALA A 9 4.09 -58.81 32.49
C ALA A 9 2.83 -58.09 31.95
N PRO A 10 2.65 -56.78 32.19
CA PRO A 10 1.52 -56.05 31.65
C PRO A 10 1.57 -56.07 30.10
N PRO A 11 0.45 -56.36 29.43
CA PRO A 11 0.42 -56.47 27.98
C PRO A 11 0.65 -55.09 27.35
N TYR A 12 1.66 -55.03 26.49
CA TYR A 12 1.81 -54.13 25.34
C TYR A 12 1.32 -52.68 25.54
N GLY A 13 2.28 -51.77 25.68
CA GLY A 13 2.05 -50.33 25.52
C GLY A 13 1.30 -50.08 24.21
N ALA A 14 0.05 -49.63 24.32
CA ALA A 14 -0.72 -49.17 23.20
C ALA A 14 0.10 -48.12 22.43
N PRO A 15 0.15 -48.17 21.08
CA PRO A 15 0.74 -47.10 20.30
C PRO A 15 0.06 -45.80 20.70
N GLN A 16 0.81 -44.89 21.33
CA GLN A 16 0.31 -43.54 21.59
C GLN A 16 -0.04 -42.96 20.22
N ALA A 17 -1.34 -42.77 19.97
CA ALA A 17 -1.79 -42.10 18.77
C ALA A 17 -1.03 -40.76 18.70
N PRO A 18 -0.41 -40.41 17.56
CA PRO A 18 0.32 -39.16 17.44
C PRO A 18 -0.63 -38.05 17.84
N ILE A 19 -0.24 -37.29 18.87
CA ILE A 19 -0.98 -36.12 19.33
C ILE A 19 -1.01 -35.20 18.12
N SER A 20 -2.15 -35.17 17.43
CA SER A 20 -2.46 -34.19 16.41
C SER A 20 -2.41 -32.85 17.12
N GLN A 21 -1.25 -32.20 17.12
CA GLN A 21 -1.16 -30.78 17.40
C GLN A 21 -1.99 -30.11 16.33
N GLY A 22 -3.27 -29.91 16.62
CA GLY A 22 -4.24 -29.32 15.72
C GLY A 22 -3.65 -28.03 15.18
N GLU A 23 -3.58 -27.94 13.85
CA GLU A 23 -3.10 -26.74 13.17
C GLU A 23 -3.81 -25.52 13.79
N PRO A 24 -3.08 -24.46 14.22
CA PRO A 24 -3.67 -23.36 14.96
C PRO A 24 -4.88 -22.79 14.21
N ALA A 25 -5.90 -22.39 14.96
CA ALA A 25 -7.16 -21.92 14.41
C ALA A 25 -6.92 -20.83 13.37
N ARG A 26 -7.51 -21.01 12.18
CA ARG A 26 -7.31 -20.13 11.02
C ARG A 26 -7.81 -18.73 11.32
N MET A 27 -7.06 -17.71 10.88
CA MET A 27 -7.44 -16.32 11.12
C MET A 27 -8.59 -15.90 10.19
N GLY A 28 -9.64 -15.31 10.78
CA GLY A 28 -10.70 -14.63 10.04
C GLY A 28 -10.24 -13.29 9.43
N PRO A 29 -11.04 -12.65 8.56
CA PRO A 29 -10.64 -11.40 7.91
C PRO A 29 -10.25 -10.27 8.87
N LEU A 30 -11.03 -10.05 9.93
CA LEU A 30 -10.72 -9.04 10.95
C LEU A 30 -9.44 -9.39 11.70
N GLN A 31 -9.26 -10.65 12.11
CA GLN A 31 -8.03 -11.11 12.75
C GLN A 31 -6.80 -10.91 11.85
N ARG A 32 -6.93 -11.10 10.53
CA ARG A 32 -5.85 -10.82 9.58
C ARG A 32 -5.54 -9.33 9.45
N ILE A 33 -6.53 -8.43 9.53
CA ILE A 33 -6.26 -6.98 9.55
C ILE A 33 -5.41 -6.61 10.76
N PHE A 34 -5.86 -6.96 11.97
CA PHE A 34 -5.12 -6.68 13.20
C PHE A 34 -3.77 -7.42 13.21
N GLY A 35 -3.76 -8.67 12.79
CA GLY A 35 -2.57 -9.49 12.74
C GLY A 35 -1.51 -8.94 11.78
N VAL A 36 -1.87 -8.41 10.61
CA VAL A 36 -0.89 -7.77 9.72
C VAL A 36 -0.28 -6.52 10.38
N LEU A 37 -1.02 -5.78 11.20
CA LEU A 37 -0.51 -4.59 11.87
C LEU A 37 0.39 -4.92 13.08
N PHE A 38 0.07 -5.96 13.84
CA PHE A 38 0.70 -6.21 15.15
C PHE A 38 1.52 -7.51 15.21
N SER A 39 1.17 -8.52 14.41
CA SER A 39 1.82 -9.84 14.36
C SER A 39 2.07 -10.30 12.91
N PRO A 40 2.70 -9.47 12.04
CA PRO A 40 2.73 -9.69 10.60
C PRO A 40 3.33 -11.03 10.18
N GLY A 41 4.37 -11.51 10.88
CA GLY A 41 5.00 -12.80 10.56
C GLY A 41 4.03 -13.98 10.66
N GLU A 42 3.28 -14.07 11.76
CA GLU A 42 2.28 -15.12 11.98
C GLU A 42 1.12 -15.01 10.99
N THR A 43 0.64 -13.79 10.76
CA THR A 43 -0.48 -13.55 9.86
C THR A 43 -0.13 -13.84 8.40
N PHE A 44 1.07 -13.49 7.94
CA PHE A 44 1.49 -13.84 6.59
C PHE A 44 1.79 -15.34 6.43
N ALA A 45 2.18 -16.04 7.51
CA ALA A 45 2.23 -17.50 7.50
C ALA A 45 0.84 -18.13 7.32
N ASP A 46 -0.19 -17.60 8.00
CA ASP A 46 -1.59 -18.02 7.81
C ASP A 46 -2.11 -17.68 6.39
N ILE A 47 -1.78 -16.49 5.87
CA ILE A 47 -2.11 -16.09 4.49
C ILE A 47 -1.42 -17.02 3.47
N ASN A 48 -0.18 -17.44 3.72
CA ASN A 48 0.52 -18.38 2.85
C ASN A 48 -0.19 -19.75 2.78
N ARG A 49 -0.79 -20.20 3.88
CA ARG A 49 -1.60 -21.43 3.94
C ARG A 49 -2.90 -21.29 3.15
N LYS A 50 -3.60 -20.16 3.28
CA LYS A 50 -4.84 -19.87 2.53
C LYS A 50 -4.90 -18.41 2.06
N PRO A 51 -4.43 -18.12 0.83
CA PRO A 51 -4.44 -16.77 0.30
C PRO A 51 -5.87 -16.34 -0.04
N THR A 52 -6.26 -15.17 0.46
CA THR A 52 -7.57 -14.55 0.21
C THR A 52 -7.38 -13.22 -0.50
N LEU A 53 -8.22 -12.96 -1.51
CA LEU A 53 -8.13 -11.75 -2.33
C LEU A 53 -9.30 -10.80 -2.08
N VAL A 54 -10.52 -11.36 -1.99
CA VAL A 54 -11.76 -10.59 -1.91
C VAL A 54 -11.85 -9.74 -0.65
N SER A 55 -11.55 -10.30 0.52
CA SER A 55 -11.64 -9.55 1.77
C SER A 55 -10.70 -8.33 1.82
N PRO A 56 -9.38 -8.43 1.57
CA PRO A 56 -8.51 -7.26 1.64
C PRO A 56 -8.77 -6.26 0.50
N ILE A 57 -9.17 -6.69 -0.71
CA ILE A 57 -9.48 -5.72 -1.77
C ILE A 57 -10.73 -4.90 -1.46
N ILE A 58 -11.79 -5.52 -0.90
CA ILE A 58 -13.01 -4.81 -0.49
C ILE A 58 -12.65 -3.78 0.58
N VAL A 59 -11.87 -4.17 1.58
CA VAL A 59 -11.42 -3.27 2.64
C VAL A 59 -10.62 -2.09 2.05
N ALA A 60 -9.67 -2.35 1.16
CA ALA A 60 -8.88 -1.30 0.52
C ALA A 60 -9.77 -0.34 -0.30
N MET A 61 -10.75 -0.86 -1.06
CA MET A 61 -11.69 -0.04 -1.83
C MET A 61 -12.57 0.83 -0.92
N ILE A 62 -13.07 0.28 0.19
CA ILE A 62 -13.86 1.03 1.17
C ILE A 62 -13.02 2.15 1.78
N MET A 63 -11.80 1.85 2.23
CA MET A 63 -10.93 2.88 2.82
C MET A 63 -10.53 3.97 1.82
N ALA A 64 -10.28 3.60 0.56
CA ALA A 64 -9.98 4.55 -0.50
C ALA A 64 -11.19 5.45 -0.82
N LEU A 65 -12.40 4.88 -0.84
CA LEU A 65 -13.65 5.63 -1.00
C LEU A 65 -13.89 6.60 0.16
N ILE A 66 -13.74 6.13 1.41
CA ILE A 66 -13.89 6.96 2.61
C ILE A 66 -12.93 8.15 2.56
N GLY A 67 -11.65 7.90 2.28
CA GLY A 67 -10.64 8.96 2.18
C GLY A 67 -11.02 10.00 1.11
N THR A 68 -11.46 9.55 -0.07
CA THR A 68 -11.86 10.43 -1.18
C THR A 68 -13.11 11.24 -0.87
N VAL A 69 -14.12 10.64 -0.23
CA VAL A 69 -15.36 11.32 0.18
C VAL A 69 -15.06 12.36 1.25
N VAL A 70 -14.32 11.99 2.31
CA VAL A 70 -13.95 12.94 3.38
C VAL A 70 -13.12 14.08 2.82
N PHE A 71 -12.15 13.79 1.95
CA PHE A 71 -11.38 14.82 1.25
C PHE A 71 -12.29 15.77 0.47
N SER A 72 -13.21 15.24 -0.35
CA SER A 72 -14.11 16.06 -1.16
C SER A 72 -15.10 16.90 -0.33
N MET A 73 -15.50 16.42 0.84
CA MET A 73 -16.37 17.15 1.77
C MET A 73 -15.64 18.28 2.50
N ARG A 74 -14.36 18.07 2.83
CA ARG A 74 -13.56 19.02 3.63
C ARG A 74 -12.78 20.01 2.78
N VAL A 75 -12.25 19.58 1.65
CA VAL A 75 -11.39 20.39 0.79
C VAL A 75 -12.21 20.99 -0.34
N LYS A 76 -12.51 22.29 -0.24
CA LYS A 76 -13.14 23.05 -1.31
C LYS A 76 -12.08 23.46 -2.33
N VAL A 77 -11.89 22.61 -3.33
CA VAL A 77 -10.89 22.85 -4.37
C VAL A 77 -11.34 23.97 -5.30
N ASP A 78 -10.52 25.02 -5.39
CA ASP A 78 -10.64 26.02 -6.45
C ASP A 78 -10.00 25.48 -7.74
N TRP A 79 -10.82 24.77 -8.52
CA TRP A 79 -10.40 24.14 -9.76
C TRP A 79 -9.92 25.15 -10.81
N GLU A 80 -10.47 26.36 -10.80
CA GLU A 80 -10.10 27.39 -11.77
C GLU A 80 -8.72 27.93 -11.48
N LYS A 81 -8.49 28.36 -10.23
CA LYS A 81 -7.17 28.79 -9.77
C LYS A 81 -6.12 27.70 -9.98
N MET A 82 -6.44 26.45 -9.64
CA MET A 82 -5.51 25.33 -9.83
C MET A 82 -5.12 25.13 -11.29
N VAL A 83 -6.08 25.12 -12.22
CA VAL A 83 -5.78 24.94 -13.65
C VAL A 83 -4.98 26.12 -14.19
N ARG A 84 -5.36 27.36 -13.84
CA ARG A 84 -4.62 28.56 -14.26
C ARG A 84 -3.19 28.56 -13.72
N ASP A 85 -2.98 28.22 -12.46
CA ASP A 85 -1.65 28.15 -11.84
C ASP A 85 -0.78 27.06 -12.49
N ARG A 86 -1.38 25.91 -12.84
CA ARG A 86 -0.68 24.84 -13.60
C ARG A 86 -0.28 25.30 -15.00
N ILE A 87 -1.20 25.91 -15.74
CA ILE A 87 -0.93 26.42 -17.11
C ILE A 87 0.16 27.49 -17.06
N ARG A 88 0.07 28.44 -16.11
CA ARG A 88 1.08 29.48 -15.92
C ARG A 88 2.46 28.87 -15.65
N THR A 89 2.53 27.93 -14.71
CA THR A 89 3.77 27.22 -14.39
C THR A 89 4.34 26.47 -15.60
N GLN A 90 3.47 25.91 -16.46
CA GLN A 90 3.90 25.22 -17.67
C GLN A 90 4.44 26.20 -18.72
N VAL A 91 3.73 27.30 -18.96
CA VAL A 91 4.11 28.37 -19.89
C VAL A 91 5.47 28.97 -19.50
N GLU A 92 5.67 29.27 -18.22
CA GLU A 92 6.94 29.79 -17.68
C GLU A 92 8.11 28.82 -17.93
N LYS A 93 7.87 27.51 -17.93
CA LYS A 93 8.92 26.50 -18.19
C LYS A 93 9.20 26.28 -19.66
N THR A 94 8.16 26.23 -20.49
CA THR A 94 8.30 25.90 -21.92
C THR A 94 8.57 27.13 -22.79
N GLY A 95 8.47 28.34 -22.23
CA GLY A 95 8.56 29.59 -22.97
C GLY A 95 7.39 29.78 -23.95
N GLY A 96 6.26 29.11 -23.69
CA GLY A 96 5.08 29.17 -24.54
C GLY A 96 4.28 30.46 -24.35
N SER A 97 3.14 30.54 -25.05
CA SER A 97 2.13 31.58 -24.82
C SER A 97 0.98 31.04 -23.98
N MET A 98 0.30 31.93 -23.25
CA MET A 98 -0.93 31.57 -22.55
C MET A 98 -1.99 31.08 -23.55
N PRO A 99 -2.64 29.92 -23.29
CA PRO A 99 -3.79 29.47 -24.07
C PRO A 99 -4.93 30.49 -24.05
N GLY A 100 -5.80 30.46 -25.07
CA GLY A 100 -7.00 31.29 -25.10
C GLY A 100 -7.95 30.94 -23.95
N GLU A 101 -8.77 31.91 -23.53
CA GLU A 101 -9.67 31.78 -22.38
C GLU A 101 -10.66 30.60 -22.51
N GLU A 102 -11.14 30.33 -23.73
CA GLU A 102 -11.99 29.17 -24.03
C GLU A 102 -11.28 27.83 -23.75
N GLN A 103 -9.99 27.72 -24.10
CA GLN A 103 -9.19 26.51 -23.85
C GLN A 103 -8.92 26.32 -22.35
N ILE A 104 -8.69 27.41 -21.62
CA ILE A 104 -8.55 27.36 -20.16
C ILE A 104 -9.86 26.88 -19.53
N GLN A 105 -11.00 27.46 -19.94
CA GLN A 105 -12.31 27.09 -19.42
C GLN A 105 -12.67 25.62 -19.73
N GLN A 106 -12.31 25.15 -20.92
CA GLN A 106 -12.46 23.74 -21.29
C GLN A 106 -11.64 22.82 -20.36
N GLN A 107 -10.38 23.16 -20.08
CA GLN A 107 -9.55 22.41 -19.14
C GLN A 107 -10.14 22.42 -17.72
N VAL A 108 -10.63 23.57 -17.24
CA VAL A 108 -11.33 23.68 -15.95
C VAL A 108 -12.55 22.75 -15.90
N ASN A 109 -13.36 22.71 -16.95
CA ASN A 109 -14.54 21.85 -17.01
C ASN A 109 -14.18 20.36 -17.00
N ILE A 110 -13.14 19.97 -17.74
CA ILE A 110 -12.62 18.59 -17.73
C ILE A 110 -12.10 18.23 -16.34
N THR A 111 -11.29 19.07 -15.71
CA THR A 111 -10.76 18.82 -14.36
C THR A 111 -11.88 18.74 -13.32
N LYS A 112 -12.90 19.60 -13.39
CA LYS A 112 -14.10 19.52 -12.53
C LYS A 112 -14.86 18.21 -12.74
N MET A 113 -15.01 17.75 -13.98
CA MET A 113 -15.64 16.47 -14.29
C MET A 113 -14.85 15.29 -13.71
N ILE A 114 -13.54 15.28 -13.87
CA ILE A 114 -12.65 14.28 -13.26
C ILE A 114 -12.78 14.31 -11.72
N GLY A 115 -12.81 15.50 -11.12
CA GLY A 115 -13.02 15.70 -9.69
C GLY A 115 -14.35 15.09 -9.21
N LYS A 116 -15.45 15.29 -9.96
CA LYS A 116 -16.76 14.67 -9.67
C LYS A 116 -16.75 13.15 -9.80
N LEU A 117 -16.02 12.62 -10.78
CA LEU A 117 -15.89 11.17 -11.00
C LEU A 117 -14.85 10.51 -10.09
N SER A 118 -14.08 11.30 -9.32
CA SER A 118 -12.98 10.78 -8.49
C SER A 118 -13.36 9.64 -7.54
N PRO A 119 -14.55 9.58 -6.90
CA PRO A 119 -14.91 8.44 -6.06
C PRO A 119 -15.01 7.14 -6.87
N ILE A 120 -15.58 7.20 -8.07
CA ILE A 120 -15.72 6.05 -8.97
C ILE A 120 -14.33 5.64 -9.48
N LEU A 121 -13.53 6.60 -9.93
CA LEU A 121 -12.18 6.37 -10.43
C LEU A 121 -11.28 5.73 -9.37
N VAL A 122 -11.37 6.14 -8.11
CA VAL A 122 -10.59 5.56 -7.01
C VAL A 122 -11.04 4.13 -6.71
N VAL A 123 -12.36 3.87 -6.67
CA VAL A 123 -12.89 2.53 -6.41
C VAL A 123 -12.48 1.54 -7.50
N VAL A 124 -12.57 1.94 -8.78
CA VAL A 124 -12.18 1.09 -9.93
C VAL A 124 -10.66 1.00 -10.09
N GLY A 125 -9.96 2.11 -9.84
CA GLY A 125 -8.51 2.20 -9.95
C GLY A 125 -7.77 1.40 -8.89
N THR A 126 -8.34 1.24 -7.69
CA THR A 126 -7.70 0.54 -6.57
C THR A 126 -7.36 -0.93 -6.89
N PRO A 127 -8.28 -1.77 -7.40
CA PRO A 127 -7.94 -3.11 -7.87
C PRO A 127 -6.87 -3.14 -8.96
N ILE A 128 -6.98 -2.25 -9.95
CA ILE A 128 -6.04 -2.16 -11.07
C ILE A 128 -4.63 -1.85 -10.55
N TYR A 129 -4.51 -0.86 -9.67
CA TYR A 129 -3.27 -0.49 -9.01
C TYR A 129 -2.63 -1.68 -8.29
N TYR A 130 -3.38 -2.41 -7.45
CA TYR A 130 -2.80 -3.53 -6.70
C TYR A 130 -2.45 -4.72 -7.58
N VAL A 131 -3.18 -4.97 -8.67
CA VAL A 131 -2.81 -6.01 -9.64
C VAL A 131 -1.50 -5.66 -10.35
N ILE A 132 -1.34 -4.42 -10.81
CA ILE A 132 -0.10 -3.94 -11.43
C ILE A 132 1.06 -4.05 -10.44
N LEU A 133 0.87 -3.57 -9.21
CA LEU A 133 1.89 -3.62 -8.16
C LEU A 133 2.30 -5.06 -7.83
N ALA A 134 1.34 -5.97 -7.69
CA ALA A 134 1.62 -7.39 -7.49
C ALA A 134 2.31 -8.03 -8.69
N GLY A 135 2.02 -7.59 -9.92
CA GLY A 135 2.70 -8.01 -11.14
C GLY A 135 4.17 -7.62 -11.13
N ILE A 136 4.48 -6.37 -10.79
CA ILE A 136 5.86 -5.87 -10.66
C ILE A 136 6.63 -6.70 -9.64
N PHE A 137 6.06 -6.94 -8.45
CA PHE A 137 6.71 -7.76 -7.44
C PHE A 137 6.80 -9.24 -7.82
N ALA A 138 5.83 -9.79 -8.57
CA ALA A 138 5.92 -11.15 -9.07
C ALA A 138 7.10 -11.34 -10.01
N LEU A 139 7.32 -10.40 -10.94
CA LEU A 139 8.50 -10.40 -11.80
C LEU A 139 9.79 -10.29 -10.99
N ALA A 140 9.85 -9.38 -10.02
CA ALA A 140 11.04 -9.20 -9.19
C ALA A 140 11.36 -10.42 -8.31
N LEU A 141 10.33 -11.06 -7.74
CA LEU A 141 10.49 -12.29 -6.96
C LEU A 141 10.89 -13.48 -7.84
N MET A 142 10.46 -13.51 -9.10
CA MET A 142 10.89 -14.52 -10.08
C MET A 142 12.40 -14.41 -10.37
N ILE A 143 12.94 -13.19 -10.48
CA ILE A 143 14.39 -12.95 -10.70
C ILE A 143 15.22 -13.54 -9.54
N ILE A 144 14.77 -13.39 -8.30
CA ILE A 144 15.45 -13.97 -7.13
C ILE A 144 15.07 -15.44 -6.86
N GLN A 145 14.40 -16.09 -7.82
CA GLN A 145 14.00 -17.51 -7.81
C GLN A 145 13.06 -17.90 -6.65
N ALA A 146 12.12 -17.02 -6.31
CA ALA A 146 11.04 -17.37 -5.39
C ALA A 146 10.11 -18.43 -5.98
N LYS A 147 9.72 -19.42 -5.17
CA LYS A 147 8.76 -20.48 -5.51
C LYS A 147 7.35 -20.13 -5.04
N SER A 148 6.94 -18.90 -5.29
CA SER A 148 5.61 -18.39 -4.91
C SER A 148 4.67 -18.35 -6.12
N THR A 149 3.37 -18.33 -5.86
CA THR A 149 2.35 -18.13 -6.91
C THR A 149 1.90 -16.67 -6.93
N PHE A 150 1.43 -16.18 -8.09
CA PHE A 150 0.89 -14.83 -8.21
C PHE A 150 -0.22 -14.57 -7.18
N LYS A 151 -1.11 -15.55 -6.95
CA LYS A 151 -2.19 -15.44 -5.95
C LYS A 151 -1.67 -15.17 -4.54
N LYS A 152 -0.55 -15.77 -4.13
CA LYS A 152 0.06 -15.54 -2.82
C LYS A 152 0.70 -14.15 -2.73
N ILE A 153 1.46 -13.76 -3.75
CA ILE A 153 2.09 -12.44 -3.86
C ILE A 153 1.02 -11.34 -3.82
N PHE A 154 -0.04 -11.50 -4.62
CA PHE A 154 -1.16 -10.57 -4.66
C PHE A 154 -1.89 -10.50 -3.33
N SER A 155 -2.10 -11.63 -2.65
CA SER A 155 -2.70 -11.64 -1.31
C SER A 155 -1.85 -10.87 -0.29
N VAL A 156 -0.52 -11.01 -0.32
CA VAL A 156 0.40 -10.22 0.52
C VAL A 156 0.27 -8.73 0.23
N VAL A 157 0.27 -8.34 -1.05
CA VAL A 157 0.12 -6.95 -1.47
C VAL A 157 -1.20 -6.35 -0.99
N LEU A 158 -2.32 -7.05 -1.21
CA LEU A 158 -3.64 -6.59 -0.79
C LEU A 158 -3.75 -6.47 0.73
N TRP A 159 -3.30 -7.46 1.48
CA TRP A 159 -3.39 -7.43 2.95
C TRP A 159 -2.50 -6.35 3.56
N SER A 160 -1.30 -6.17 3.03
CA SER A 160 -0.41 -5.09 3.45
C SER A 160 -1.06 -3.72 3.18
N GLY A 161 -1.60 -3.53 1.97
CA GLY A 161 -2.22 -2.28 1.55
C GLY A 161 -3.52 -1.98 2.28
N ALA A 162 -4.34 -3.00 2.55
CA ALA A 162 -5.55 -2.86 3.36
C ALA A 162 -5.21 -2.46 4.80
N ALA A 163 -4.25 -3.13 5.43
CA ALA A 163 -3.84 -2.85 6.81
C ALA A 163 -3.27 -1.42 6.95
N THR A 164 -2.33 -1.03 6.09
CA THR A 164 -1.77 0.33 6.12
C THR A 164 -2.79 1.38 5.70
N GLY A 165 -3.65 1.06 4.73
CA GLY A 165 -4.70 1.95 4.24
C GLY A 165 -5.75 2.28 5.29
N ILE A 166 -6.11 1.34 6.17
CA ILE A 166 -7.03 1.62 7.30
C ILE A 166 -6.45 2.72 8.18
N VAL A 167 -5.23 2.51 8.69
CA VAL A 167 -4.60 3.44 9.64
C VAL A 167 -4.30 4.78 8.95
N GLY A 168 -3.76 4.73 7.73
CA GLY A 168 -3.44 5.92 6.94
C GLY A 168 -4.67 6.77 6.64
N THR A 169 -5.77 6.18 6.17
CA THR A 169 -7.00 6.93 5.91
C THR A 169 -7.57 7.53 7.20
N ILE A 170 -7.56 6.79 8.33
CA ILE A 170 -8.04 7.35 9.61
C ILE A 170 -7.24 8.60 10.00
N ILE A 171 -5.90 8.55 9.90
CA ILE A 171 -5.05 9.70 10.23
C ILE A 171 -5.29 10.87 9.27
N VAL A 172 -5.36 10.61 7.96
CA VAL A 172 -5.63 11.67 6.97
C VAL A 172 -7.00 12.30 7.20
N CYS A 173 -8.04 11.49 7.43
CA CYS A 173 -9.38 11.98 7.74
C CYS A 173 -9.38 12.82 9.03
N ALA A 174 -8.79 12.32 10.12
CA ALA A 174 -8.68 13.06 11.37
C ALA A 174 -7.93 14.38 11.19
N SER A 175 -6.82 14.38 10.45
CA SER A 175 -6.06 15.58 10.12
C SER A 175 -6.90 16.60 9.36
N LEU A 176 -7.65 16.17 8.35
CA LEU A 176 -8.56 17.03 7.57
C LEU A 176 -9.72 17.58 8.41
N MET A 177 -10.05 16.94 9.53
CA MET A 177 -11.09 17.43 10.43
C MET A 177 -10.63 18.58 11.31
N VAL A 178 -9.35 18.64 11.66
CA VAL A 178 -8.79 19.58 12.63
C VAL A 178 -8.08 20.77 11.98
N ARG A 179 -7.44 20.57 10.82
CA ARG A 179 -6.68 21.64 10.16
C ARG A 179 -7.56 22.55 9.30
N ASP A 180 -7.06 23.75 9.06
CA ASP A 180 -7.58 24.59 7.98
C ASP A 180 -7.30 23.93 6.63
N THR A 181 -8.36 23.79 5.84
CA THR A 181 -8.34 23.16 4.53
C THR A 181 -8.46 24.17 3.39
N GLU A 182 -8.60 25.46 3.69
CA GLU A 182 -8.62 26.52 2.69
C GLU A 182 -7.29 26.57 1.93
N GLY A 183 -7.37 26.62 0.60
CA GLY A 183 -6.19 26.70 -0.26
C GLY A 183 -5.33 25.42 -0.34
N LEU A 184 -5.79 24.30 0.21
CA LEU A 184 -5.10 23.02 0.02
C LEU A 184 -5.10 22.63 -1.45
N ASP A 185 -3.90 22.44 -1.98
CA ASP A 185 -3.68 21.97 -3.33
C ASP A 185 -3.49 20.44 -3.33
N PRO A 186 -4.47 19.64 -3.81
CA PRO A 186 -4.35 18.18 -3.88
C PRO A 186 -3.21 17.70 -4.76
N SER A 187 -2.62 18.56 -5.61
CA SER A 187 -1.46 18.19 -6.40
C SER A 187 -0.16 18.15 -5.59
N LYS A 188 -0.15 18.68 -4.37
CA LYS A 188 1.04 18.72 -3.51
C LYS A 188 1.03 17.56 -2.50
N PRO A 189 1.97 16.61 -2.56
CA PRO A 189 1.98 15.42 -1.71
C PRO A 189 1.91 15.70 -0.19
N GLY A 190 2.65 16.72 0.27
CA GLY A 190 2.68 17.11 1.69
C GLY A 190 1.45 17.92 2.15
N ALA A 191 0.63 18.42 1.22
CA ALA A 191 -0.55 19.20 1.57
C ALA A 191 -1.66 18.31 2.13
N VAL A 192 -1.70 17.02 1.80
CA VAL A 192 -2.82 16.14 2.16
C VAL A 192 -2.52 15.26 3.37
N SER A 193 -1.31 14.71 3.46
CA SER A 193 -0.92 13.73 4.48
C SER A 193 0.03 14.30 5.53
N PRO A 194 -0.31 14.29 6.83
CA PRO A 194 0.59 14.73 7.89
C PRO A 194 1.73 13.74 8.16
N THR A 195 1.66 12.51 7.63
CA THR A 195 2.72 11.50 7.82
C THR A 195 3.81 11.56 6.77
N ASN A 196 3.76 12.56 5.88
CA ASN A 196 4.67 12.74 4.77
C ASN A 196 5.72 13.81 5.10
N LEU A 197 6.99 13.54 4.84
CA LEU A 197 8.09 14.45 5.17
C LEU A 197 7.95 15.81 4.47
N ALA A 198 7.37 15.85 3.26
CA ALA A 198 7.17 17.11 2.54
C ALA A 198 6.22 18.08 3.26
N ALA A 199 5.40 17.62 4.21
CA ALA A 199 4.53 18.49 5.01
C ALA A 199 5.34 19.39 5.98
N TYR A 200 6.59 19.04 6.25
CA TYR A 200 7.45 19.71 7.24
C TYR A 200 8.62 20.48 6.60
N LEU A 201 8.68 20.53 5.26
CA LEU A 201 9.74 21.23 4.54
C LEU A 201 9.26 22.59 4.03
N PRO A 202 10.17 23.57 3.89
CA PRO A 202 9.88 24.82 3.20
C PRO A 202 9.39 24.57 1.76
N THR A 203 8.55 25.48 1.25
CA THR A 203 7.94 25.36 -0.08
C THR A 203 8.88 25.81 -1.22
N ASP A 204 10.01 26.43 -0.89
CA ASP A 204 11.02 27.00 -1.79
C ASP A 204 12.22 26.08 -2.04
N ILE A 205 12.09 24.78 -1.75
CA ILE A 205 13.13 23.77 -2.03
C ILE A 205 13.11 23.31 -3.50
N PRO A 206 14.21 22.74 -4.02
CA PRO A 206 14.24 22.15 -5.36
C PRO A 206 13.16 21.08 -5.55
N LYS A 207 12.48 21.09 -6.72
CA LYS A 207 11.36 20.16 -7.04
C LYS A 207 11.73 18.69 -6.92
N ALA A 208 12.96 18.33 -7.28
CA ALA A 208 13.49 16.98 -7.10
C ALA A 208 13.50 16.58 -5.60
N LEU A 209 13.99 17.48 -4.74
CA LEU A 209 14.03 17.26 -3.29
C LEU A 209 12.62 17.21 -2.69
N ALA A 210 11.72 18.10 -3.14
CA ALA A 210 10.32 18.06 -2.76
C ALA A 210 9.65 16.73 -3.16
N SER A 211 9.99 16.18 -4.32
CA SER A 211 9.48 14.89 -4.81
C SER A 211 9.99 13.70 -4.00
N ILE A 212 11.28 13.71 -3.61
CA ILE A 212 11.87 12.71 -2.71
C ILE A 212 11.21 12.78 -1.34
N ALA A 213 11.16 13.97 -0.73
CA ALA A 213 10.49 14.17 0.55
C ALA A 213 9.01 13.77 0.49
N GLY A 214 8.34 14.10 -0.62
CA GLY A 214 6.96 13.72 -0.91
C GLY A 214 6.74 12.22 -1.07
N SER A 215 7.80 11.42 -1.19
CA SER A 215 7.72 9.95 -1.23
C SER A 215 8.01 9.31 0.13
N LEU A 216 8.61 10.06 1.06
CA LEU A 216 8.92 9.60 2.41
C LEU A 216 7.69 9.80 3.30
N ASP A 217 6.95 8.73 3.52
CA ASP A 217 5.76 8.71 4.36
C ASP A 217 5.78 7.48 5.28
N VAL A 218 5.41 7.67 6.55
CA VAL A 218 5.46 6.62 7.58
C VAL A 218 4.69 5.37 7.17
N PHE A 219 3.50 5.51 6.56
CA PHE A 219 2.70 4.37 6.12
C PHE A 219 3.22 3.72 4.87
N THR A 220 3.92 4.48 4.02
CA THR A 220 4.66 3.89 2.89
C THR A 220 5.79 3.00 3.40
N ILE A 221 6.61 3.48 4.34
CA ILE A 221 7.70 2.69 4.90
C ILE A 221 7.16 1.45 5.62
N TRP A 222 6.08 1.58 6.39
CA TRP A 222 5.43 0.44 7.03
C TRP A 222 4.89 -0.57 6.02
N PHE A 223 4.23 -0.11 4.95
CA PHE A 223 3.77 -0.97 3.86
C PHE A 223 4.92 -1.76 3.22
N LEU A 224 6.06 -1.15 2.97
CA LEU A 224 7.25 -1.82 2.43
C LEU A 224 7.81 -2.88 3.40
N ILE A 225 7.79 -2.61 4.71
CA ILE A 225 8.16 -3.60 5.75
C ILE A 225 7.22 -4.79 5.70
N LEU A 226 5.90 -4.56 5.66
CA LEU A 226 4.89 -5.62 5.57
C LEU A 226 5.05 -6.46 4.30
N LEU A 227 5.29 -5.84 3.15
CA LEU A 227 5.59 -6.56 1.91
C LEU A 227 6.84 -7.43 2.06
N SER A 228 7.90 -6.91 2.69
CA SER A 228 9.15 -7.65 2.91
C SER A 228 8.92 -8.91 3.75
N ILE A 229 8.14 -8.80 4.83
CA ILE A 229 7.77 -9.92 5.71
C ILE A 229 6.87 -10.91 4.96
N GLY A 230 5.83 -10.41 4.31
CA GLY A 230 4.86 -11.25 3.61
C GLY A 230 5.46 -11.99 2.42
N PHE A 231 6.31 -11.35 1.63
CA PHE A 231 7.01 -11.99 0.52
C PHE A 231 7.96 -13.07 0.98
N ALA A 232 8.71 -12.86 2.07
CA ALA A 232 9.51 -13.94 2.66
C ALA A 232 8.64 -15.11 3.11
N ALA A 233 7.48 -14.85 3.73
CA ALA A 233 6.56 -15.90 4.18
C ALA A 233 5.98 -16.72 3.02
N VAL A 234 5.73 -16.11 1.85
CA VAL A 234 5.19 -16.80 0.67
C VAL A 234 6.25 -17.28 -0.33
N ALA A 235 7.53 -16.96 -0.12
CA ALA A 235 8.59 -17.20 -1.10
C ALA A 235 8.84 -18.68 -1.43
N GLY A 236 8.41 -19.61 -0.57
CA GLY A 236 8.56 -21.06 -0.81
C GLY A 236 10.02 -21.54 -0.88
N SER A 237 10.97 -20.73 -0.41
CA SER A 237 12.41 -21.00 -0.46
C SER A 237 13.08 -20.53 0.83
N LYS A 238 13.81 -21.42 1.51
CA LYS A 238 14.57 -21.09 2.73
C LYS A 238 15.67 -20.03 2.49
N ARG A 239 16.05 -19.80 1.22
CA ARG A 239 17.06 -18.81 0.83
C ARG A 239 16.51 -17.38 0.75
N ILE A 240 15.19 -17.20 0.81
CA ILE A 240 14.53 -15.89 0.71
C ILE A 240 13.93 -15.58 2.08
N ASN A 241 14.72 -14.91 2.91
CA ASN A 241 14.28 -14.38 4.19
C ASN A 241 13.77 -12.94 4.03
N THR A 242 13.26 -12.35 5.12
CA THR A 242 12.73 -10.97 5.15
C THR A 242 13.74 -9.94 4.67
N SER A 243 15.03 -10.10 5.00
CA SER A 243 16.07 -9.18 4.54
C SER A 243 16.22 -9.20 3.02
N LYS A 244 16.33 -10.40 2.41
CA LYS A 244 16.45 -10.55 0.96
C LYS A 244 15.21 -10.05 0.21
N ALA A 245 14.02 -10.35 0.74
CA ALA A 245 12.77 -9.81 0.20
C ALA A 245 12.73 -8.28 0.33
N GLY A 246 13.18 -7.75 1.48
CA GLY A 246 13.27 -6.31 1.73
C GLY A 246 14.23 -5.60 0.79
N THR A 247 15.37 -6.17 0.45
CA THR A 247 16.28 -5.59 -0.56
C THR A 247 15.57 -5.40 -1.90
N VAL A 248 14.74 -6.37 -2.34
CA VAL A 248 13.95 -6.25 -3.57
C VAL A 248 12.86 -5.18 -3.44
N VAL A 249 12.11 -5.22 -2.33
CA VAL A 249 10.99 -4.29 -2.08
C VAL A 249 11.47 -2.84 -2.00
N PHE A 250 12.42 -2.56 -1.12
CA PHE A 250 12.98 -1.22 -0.95
C PHE A 250 13.80 -0.80 -2.17
N GLY A 251 14.53 -1.70 -2.82
CA GLY A 251 15.30 -1.38 -4.03
C GLY A 251 14.40 -0.88 -5.18
N LEU A 252 13.29 -1.56 -5.44
CA LEU A 252 12.31 -1.12 -6.44
C LEU A 252 11.63 0.21 -6.05
N TRP A 253 11.30 0.38 -4.78
CA TRP A 253 10.71 1.63 -4.31
C TRP A 253 11.70 2.81 -4.41
N ILE A 254 12.97 2.62 -4.00
CA ILE A 254 14.02 3.64 -4.15
C ILE A 254 14.21 4.02 -5.62
N LEU A 255 14.28 3.03 -6.52
CA LEU A 255 14.36 3.26 -7.96
C LEU A 255 13.18 4.11 -8.45
N TRP A 256 11.96 3.77 -8.04
CA TRP A 256 10.76 4.55 -8.36
C TRP A 256 10.82 5.98 -7.82
N VAL A 257 11.29 6.18 -6.59
CA VAL A 257 11.48 7.52 -6.00
C VAL A 257 12.46 8.35 -6.83
N PHE A 258 13.57 7.78 -7.28
CA PHE A 258 14.53 8.50 -8.13
C PHE A 258 13.96 8.81 -9.52
N VAL A 259 13.21 7.89 -10.14
CA VAL A 259 12.51 8.16 -11.41
C VAL A 259 11.52 9.33 -11.24
N LYS A 260 10.70 9.30 -10.19
CA LYS A 260 9.76 10.37 -9.85
C LYS A 260 10.47 11.71 -9.59
N ALA A 261 11.61 11.68 -8.89
CA ALA A 261 12.42 12.86 -8.62
C ALA A 261 13.04 13.44 -9.90
N GLY A 262 13.51 12.58 -10.80
CA GLY A 262 14.03 12.96 -12.12
C GLY A 262 12.96 13.64 -12.97
N PHE A 263 11.74 13.09 -13.03
CA PHE A 263 10.64 13.76 -13.72
C PHE A 263 10.26 15.10 -13.07
N ALA A 264 10.25 15.18 -11.74
CA ALA A 264 10.02 16.44 -11.04
C ALA A 264 11.10 17.49 -11.35
N ALA A 265 12.37 17.09 -11.45
CA ALA A 265 13.49 17.95 -11.84
C ALA A 265 13.32 18.51 -13.26
N LEU A 266 12.87 17.67 -14.20
CA LEU A 266 12.54 18.06 -15.57
C LEU A 266 11.22 18.84 -15.67
N GLY A 267 10.51 19.03 -14.55
CA GLY A 267 9.22 19.69 -14.52
C GLY A 267 8.07 18.89 -15.14
N LEU A 268 8.30 17.60 -15.43
CA LEU A 268 7.37 16.61 -15.97
C LEU A 268 6.60 15.86 -14.86
N GLY A 269 7.04 15.97 -13.61
CA GLY A 269 6.37 15.41 -12.43
C GLY A 269 5.47 16.43 -11.73
N GLY A 270 4.26 15.99 -11.38
CA GLY A 270 3.36 16.65 -10.42
C GLY A 270 3.59 16.13 -9.01
#